data_AF-A0A3N5F3A2-F1
#
_entry.id   AF-A0A3N5F3A2-F1
#
_cell.length_a   1.000
_cell.length_b   1.000
_cell.length_c   1.000
_cell.angle_alpha   90.00
_cell.angle_beta   90.00
_cell.angle_gamma   90.00
#
_symmetry.space_group_name_H-M   'P 1'
#
loop_
_entity.id
_entity.type
_entity.pdbx_description
1 polymer ?
#
loop_
_entity_poly.entity_id
_entity_poly.type
_entity_poly.pdbx_seq_one_letter_code
_entity_poly.pdbx_strand_id
1 'polypeptide(L)'
;LDVPLADVDKLFKRDDKDKVRQLENKVDALKASHPGAPQRAMTMQDGPLVEPHVFIRGNPNNQGEKVPRQFLAILSPDNRQAFKDGSGRLELARAIASKDNPLTARVMVNRVWAQHFGGGIVRTPSDFGFRSDPPTHPELLDWLAIRFVEGGWSLKKLHALILKSAAWQQRSDDVASTKDKDPDNRLVWKFSRQRLDFEAMRDSVLAVSGLLDPAMGGRAVPLSENPTAKQKQQAETIVNNAGDPTQETYAKRRSVYLFIDRQNLPNTFRAFDFASPDTHSPQRYTTTVPQQALFLMNSPFITEQVGALVKRLDTDDLDGRIRKLYALVYGRAPGADELAIGRKYLGNELRLQGPVAGGPSVWQYGLGRYDEAAKKVADFRPLPHFTGTAWQGGATLPDPKLGWVLLTAEGGHPSNAQVGAAIRRWTAPCDGAVSVSGSLGHRSKEGDGVRARIVSSQSGELASWTAHNTDAETNMSRIEVKKGDTVDFVVDCRGDENSDSFVWSPVVRLVEAPGNAAGGTQQWSAAAEFRGSDAKPRKTLTPWERYAQVLLLANEFMFVD
;
A
#
# COMPACT_ATOMS: atom_id res chain seq x y z
N LEU A 1 -17.32 -38.88 47.51
CA LEU A 1 -16.59 -39.36 46.32
C LEU A 1 -15.14 -38.94 46.50
N ASP A 2 -14.26 -39.91 46.70
CA ASP A 2 -12.82 -39.69 46.88
C ASP A 2 -12.17 -39.82 45.49
N VAL A 3 -12.21 -38.74 44.73
CA VAL A 3 -11.77 -38.71 43.32
C VAL A 3 -10.57 -37.77 43.22
N PRO A 4 -9.43 -38.22 42.64
CA PRO A 4 -8.27 -37.37 42.41
C PRO A 4 -8.64 -36.12 41.60
N LEU A 5 -8.04 -34.97 41.93
CA LEU A 5 -8.34 -33.69 41.25
C LEU A 5 -8.20 -33.78 39.72
N ALA A 6 -7.23 -34.56 39.23
CA ALA A 6 -7.00 -34.79 37.80
C ALA A 6 -8.11 -35.59 37.09
N ASP A 7 -8.98 -36.27 37.83
CA ASP A 7 -10.05 -37.12 37.32
C ASP A 7 -11.44 -36.51 37.51
N VAL A 8 -11.55 -35.34 38.15
CA VAL A 8 -12.82 -34.64 38.39
C VAL A 8 -13.53 -34.31 37.07
N ASP A 9 -12.77 -33.96 36.02
CA ASP A 9 -13.32 -33.67 34.70
C ASP A 9 -14.03 -34.87 34.07
N LYS A 10 -13.69 -36.11 34.48
CA LYS A 10 -14.36 -37.32 33.97
C LYS A 10 -15.80 -37.45 34.47
N LEU A 11 -16.15 -36.78 35.57
CA LEU A 11 -17.49 -36.80 36.19
C LEU A 11 -18.47 -35.81 35.55
N PHE A 12 -17.98 -34.86 34.76
CA PHE A 12 -18.83 -33.86 34.09
C PHE A 12 -19.66 -34.48 32.96
N LYS A 13 -20.93 -34.07 32.87
CA LYS A 13 -21.77 -34.36 31.69
C LYS A 13 -21.18 -33.65 30.48
N ARG A 14 -21.55 -34.11 29.27
CA ARG A 14 -21.06 -33.53 28.01
C ARG A 14 -21.26 -32.01 27.95
N ASP A 15 -22.44 -31.53 28.32
CA ASP A 15 -22.77 -30.10 28.30
C ASP A 15 -21.90 -29.29 29.27
N ASP A 16 -21.59 -29.86 30.43
CA ASP A 16 -20.70 -29.25 31.42
C ASP A 16 -19.26 -29.18 30.89
N LYS A 17 -18.76 -30.25 30.26
CA LYS A 17 -17.45 -30.28 29.60
C LYS A 17 -17.34 -29.24 28.49
N ASP A 18 -18.39 -29.11 27.67
CA ASP A 18 -18.43 -28.12 26.60
C ASP A 18 -18.41 -26.69 27.16
N LYS A 19 -19.13 -26.44 28.27
CA LYS A 19 -19.12 -25.14 28.96
C LYS A 19 -17.77 -24.82 29.61
N VAL A 20 -17.12 -25.79 30.26
CA VAL A 20 -15.77 -25.63 30.82
C VAL A 20 -14.79 -25.30 29.70
N ARG A 21 -14.79 -26.07 28.61
CA ARG A 21 -13.94 -25.80 27.44
C ARG A 21 -14.17 -24.41 26.84
N GLN A 22 -15.42 -23.94 26.78
CA GLN A 22 -15.71 -22.58 26.32
C GLN A 22 -15.13 -21.51 27.26
N LEU A 23 -15.18 -21.72 28.58
CA LEU A 23 -14.62 -20.80 29.56
C LEU A 23 -13.09 -20.81 29.53
N GLU A 24 -12.47 -21.99 29.41
CA GLU A 24 -11.02 -22.15 29.22
C GLU A 24 -10.57 -21.43 27.96
N ASN A 25 -11.26 -21.63 26.83
CA ASN A 25 -10.98 -20.91 25.59
C ASN A 25 -11.08 -19.39 25.77
N LYS A 26 -12.05 -18.88 26.56
CA LYS A 26 -12.14 -17.43 26.86
C LYS A 26 -10.97 -16.95 27.72
N VAL A 27 -10.55 -17.74 28.70
CA VAL A 27 -9.39 -17.42 29.55
C VAL A 27 -8.10 -17.44 28.74
N ASP A 28 -7.92 -18.42 27.87
CA ASP A 28 -6.76 -18.52 26.99
C ASP A 28 -6.77 -17.42 25.94
N ALA A 29 -7.92 -17.08 25.37
CA ALA A 29 -8.08 -15.91 24.51
C ALA A 29 -7.72 -14.62 25.26
N LEU A 30 -8.14 -14.45 26.52
CA LEU A 30 -7.78 -13.28 27.33
C LEU A 30 -6.28 -13.24 27.62
N LYS A 31 -5.66 -14.36 28.02
CA LYS A 31 -4.20 -14.47 28.18
C LYS A 31 -3.46 -14.18 26.88
N ALA A 32 -4.02 -14.59 25.74
CA ALA A 32 -3.42 -14.41 24.42
C ALA A 32 -3.62 -12.99 23.87
N SER A 33 -4.74 -12.32 24.13
CA SER A 33 -5.20 -11.10 23.42
C SER A 33 -5.29 -9.81 24.28
N HIS A 34 -5.40 -9.93 25.61
CA HIS A 34 -5.59 -8.77 26.48
C HIS A 34 -4.34 -7.89 26.65
N PRO A 35 -4.43 -6.55 26.62
CA PRO A 35 -3.28 -5.65 26.79
C PRO A 35 -2.50 -5.86 28.10
N GLY A 36 -3.21 -6.23 29.17
CA GLY A 36 -2.62 -6.51 30.49
C GLY A 36 -2.10 -7.94 30.69
N ALA A 37 -2.13 -8.81 29.69
CA ALA A 37 -1.58 -10.15 29.86
C ALA A 37 -0.03 -10.13 29.89
N PRO A 38 0.61 -11.03 30.67
CA PRO A 38 2.06 -11.06 30.81
C PRO A 38 2.76 -11.20 29.45
N GLN A 39 3.90 -10.52 29.29
CA GLN A 39 4.73 -10.72 28.12
C GLN A 39 5.23 -12.17 28.08
N ARG A 40 5.12 -12.80 26.92
CA ARG A 40 5.59 -14.16 26.67
C ARG A 40 6.53 -14.15 25.48
N ALA A 41 7.58 -14.94 25.57
CA ALA A 41 8.43 -15.27 24.44
C ALA A 41 8.22 -16.74 24.10
N MET A 42 8.18 -17.07 22.81
CA MET A 42 8.26 -18.46 22.38
C MET A 42 9.65 -18.98 22.74
N THR A 43 9.70 -20.02 23.58
CA THR A 43 10.95 -20.68 23.99
C THR A 43 10.91 -22.11 23.50
N MET A 44 12.06 -22.65 23.10
CA MET A 44 12.19 -24.09 22.93
C MET A 44 12.68 -24.71 24.24
N GLN A 45 12.02 -25.79 24.65
CA GLN A 45 12.46 -26.62 25.77
C GLN A 45 12.88 -27.98 25.22
N ASP A 46 13.89 -28.58 25.84
CA ASP A 46 14.28 -29.94 25.49
C ASP A 46 13.19 -30.92 25.95
N GLY A 47 12.81 -31.82 25.07
CA GLY A 47 11.98 -32.97 25.42
C GLY A 47 12.81 -34.06 26.11
N PRO A 48 12.19 -35.23 26.37
CA PRO A 48 12.92 -36.40 26.83
C PRO A 48 14.10 -36.70 25.91
N LEU A 49 15.25 -37.03 26.51
CA LEU A 49 16.45 -37.37 25.74
C LEU A 49 16.24 -38.68 25.00
N VAL A 50 16.48 -38.65 23.69
CA VAL A 50 16.44 -39.82 22.82
C VAL A 50 17.85 -40.05 22.28
N GLU A 51 18.34 -41.28 22.41
CA GLU A 51 19.63 -41.67 21.83
C GLU A 51 19.51 -41.73 20.30
N PRO A 52 20.32 -41.01 19.53
CA PRO A 52 20.24 -41.05 18.08
C PRO A 52 20.77 -42.38 17.53
N HIS A 53 20.16 -42.87 16.44
CA HIS A 53 20.61 -44.04 15.71
C HIS A 53 20.76 -43.72 14.22
N VAL A 54 21.65 -44.43 13.53
CA VAL A 54 21.68 -44.43 12.06
C VAL A 54 20.43 -45.15 11.55
N PHE A 55 19.60 -44.47 10.76
CA PHE A 55 18.47 -45.14 10.09
C PHE A 55 18.96 -45.82 8.82
N ILE A 56 18.95 -47.15 8.80
CA ILE A 56 19.43 -47.94 7.67
C ILE A 56 18.50 -47.70 6.49
N ARG A 57 19.05 -47.16 5.40
CA ARG A 57 18.29 -46.70 4.21
C ARG A 57 17.22 -45.65 4.55
N GLY A 58 17.39 -44.90 5.64
CA GLY A 58 16.47 -43.84 6.05
C GLY A 58 15.17 -44.34 6.70
N ASN A 59 15.01 -45.63 6.99
CA ASN A 59 13.82 -46.17 7.65
C ASN A 59 13.89 -45.99 9.18
N PRO A 60 13.01 -45.19 9.81
CA PRO A 60 13.03 -44.96 11.27
C PRO A 60 12.78 -46.24 12.09
N ASN A 61 12.14 -47.24 11.50
CA ASN A 61 11.87 -48.54 12.13
C ASN A 61 13.05 -49.52 12.01
N ASN A 62 14.06 -49.22 11.19
CA ASN A 62 15.26 -50.04 11.01
C ASN A 62 16.50 -49.29 11.52
N GLN A 63 16.69 -49.35 12.83
CA GLN A 63 17.76 -48.65 13.54
C GLN A 63 19.07 -49.46 13.47
N GLY A 64 20.13 -48.80 13.02
CA GLY A 64 21.50 -49.29 13.07
C GLY A 64 22.23 -48.81 14.33
N GLU A 65 23.52 -48.55 14.17
CA GLU A 65 24.41 -48.15 15.27
C GLU A 65 23.95 -46.86 15.96
N LYS A 66 24.22 -46.79 17.27
CA LYS A 66 24.03 -45.59 18.08
C LYS A 66 25.02 -44.52 17.64
N VAL A 67 24.55 -43.28 17.54
CA VAL A 67 25.39 -42.13 17.20
C VAL A 67 25.44 -41.20 18.40
N PRO A 68 26.59 -41.06 19.07
CA PRO A 68 26.70 -40.11 20.16
C PRO A 68 26.49 -38.69 19.62
N ARG A 69 25.82 -37.88 20.41
CA ARG A 69 25.61 -36.46 20.12
C ARG A 69 26.96 -35.76 20.28
N GLN A 70 27.55 -35.28 19.19
CA GLN A 70 28.88 -34.67 19.20
C GLN A 70 29.07 -33.78 17.96
N PHE A 71 30.16 -33.01 17.92
CA PHE A 71 30.49 -32.19 16.77
C PHE A 71 31.00 -33.02 15.57
N LEU A 72 30.99 -32.41 14.38
CA LEU A 72 31.40 -33.07 13.13
C LEU A 72 32.86 -33.53 13.20
N ALA A 73 33.09 -34.81 12.89
CA ALA A 73 34.41 -35.45 12.98
C ALA A 73 35.47 -34.68 12.17
N ILE A 74 35.14 -34.35 10.93
CA ILE A 74 36.03 -33.68 9.97
C ILE A 74 36.46 -32.26 10.40
N LEU A 75 35.72 -31.65 11.33
CA LEU A 75 35.99 -30.31 11.86
C LEU A 75 36.47 -30.35 13.32
N SER A 76 36.72 -31.54 13.88
CA SER A 76 37.11 -31.73 15.27
C SER A 76 38.50 -32.38 15.36
N PRO A 77 39.25 -32.13 16.45
CA PRO A 77 40.43 -32.93 16.77
C PRO A 77 40.07 -34.41 17.02
N ASP A 78 41.06 -35.30 16.93
CA ASP A 78 40.87 -36.76 17.10
C ASP A 78 40.26 -37.16 18.46
N ASN A 79 40.45 -36.34 19.50
CA ASN A 79 39.93 -36.55 20.85
C ASN A 79 38.54 -35.92 21.11
N ARG A 80 37.76 -35.65 20.06
CA ARG A 80 36.42 -35.06 20.17
C ARG A 80 35.55 -35.77 21.21
N GLN A 81 34.83 -34.99 22.00
CA GLN A 81 34.00 -35.48 23.09
C GLN A 81 32.52 -35.44 22.72
N ALA A 82 31.77 -36.41 23.23
CA ALA A 82 30.32 -36.37 23.17
C ALA A 82 29.76 -35.26 24.07
N PHE A 83 28.68 -34.65 23.60
CA PHE A 83 27.85 -33.70 24.32
C PHE A 83 27.14 -34.40 25.48
N LYS A 84 27.17 -33.75 26.65
CA LYS A 84 26.73 -34.34 27.93
C LYS A 84 25.43 -33.73 28.45
N ASP A 85 25.12 -32.50 28.09
CA ASP A 85 24.07 -31.71 28.72
C ASP A 85 22.84 -31.55 27.83
N GLY A 86 21.67 -31.91 28.38
CA GLY A 86 20.39 -31.79 27.67
C GLY A 86 20.44 -32.49 26.32
N SER A 87 19.83 -31.91 25.29
CA SER A 87 19.85 -32.44 23.91
C SER A 87 21.20 -32.33 23.19
N GLY A 88 22.18 -31.65 23.77
CA GLY A 88 23.44 -31.27 23.11
C GLY A 88 23.32 -30.06 22.17
N ARG A 89 22.14 -29.47 21.98
CA ARG A 89 21.94 -28.28 21.12
C ARG A 89 22.72 -27.05 21.59
N LEU A 90 22.75 -26.81 22.91
CA LEU A 90 23.51 -25.69 23.48
C LEU A 90 25.02 -25.89 23.29
N GLU A 91 25.52 -27.10 23.48
CA GLU A 91 26.93 -27.44 23.27
C GLU A 91 27.31 -27.30 21.80
N LEU A 92 26.46 -27.77 20.88
CA LEU A 92 26.63 -27.53 19.44
C LEU A 92 26.67 -26.05 19.09
N ALA A 93 25.75 -25.24 19.65
CA ALA A 93 25.73 -23.80 19.43
C ALA A 93 27.02 -23.11 19.94
N ARG A 94 27.52 -23.53 21.11
CA ARG A 94 28.79 -23.05 21.67
C ARG A 94 30.00 -23.46 20.82
N ALA A 95 30.00 -24.67 20.27
CA ALA A 95 31.06 -25.12 19.36
C ALA A 95 31.07 -24.31 18.05
N ILE A 96 29.88 -24.07 17.47
CA ILE A 96 29.75 -23.23 16.26
C ILE A 96 30.21 -21.80 16.55
N ALA A 97 29.74 -21.18 17.64
CA ALA A 97 30.10 -19.81 18.03
C ALA A 97 31.38 -19.69 18.86
N SER A 98 32.25 -20.71 18.83
CA SER A 98 33.53 -20.67 19.51
C SER A 98 34.45 -19.62 18.89
N LYS A 99 35.25 -18.95 19.72
CA LYS A 99 36.35 -18.06 19.27
C LYS A 99 37.40 -18.81 18.45
N ASP A 100 37.52 -20.13 18.65
CA ASP A 100 38.46 -20.98 17.93
C ASP A 100 37.90 -21.45 16.57
N ASN A 101 36.62 -21.14 16.29
CA ASN A 101 36.02 -21.33 14.97
C ASN A 101 36.00 -19.99 14.19
N PRO A 102 36.92 -19.77 13.25
CA PRO A 102 37.03 -18.49 12.53
C PRO A 102 35.84 -18.22 11.61
N LEU A 103 35.10 -19.26 11.19
CA LEU A 103 34.05 -19.13 10.18
C LEU A 103 32.87 -18.29 10.69
N THR A 104 32.47 -18.47 11.95
CA THR A 104 31.31 -17.77 12.51
C THR A 104 31.54 -16.25 12.56
N ALA A 105 32.73 -15.82 12.97
CA ALA A 105 33.09 -14.40 13.00
C ALA A 105 33.15 -13.81 11.58
N ARG A 106 33.81 -14.51 10.63
CA ARG A 106 33.89 -14.09 9.22
C ARG A 106 32.50 -13.94 8.59
N VAL A 107 31.63 -14.92 8.78
CA VAL A 107 30.26 -14.90 8.24
C VAL A 107 29.46 -13.74 8.85
N MET A 108 29.53 -13.52 10.16
CA MET A 108 28.79 -12.43 10.81
C MET A 108 29.29 -11.05 10.36
N VAL A 109 30.61 -10.86 10.29
CA VAL A 109 31.23 -9.63 9.78
C VAL A 109 30.82 -9.37 8.34
N ASN A 110 30.85 -10.39 7.48
CA ASN A 110 30.45 -10.24 6.09
C ASN A 110 28.97 -9.83 5.95
N ARG A 111 28.08 -10.36 6.80
CA ARG A 111 26.66 -9.96 6.83
C ARG A 111 26.49 -8.51 7.27
N VAL A 112 27.18 -8.08 8.32
CA VAL A 112 27.15 -6.68 8.76
C VAL A 112 27.71 -5.74 7.69
N TRP A 113 28.81 -6.14 7.05
CA TRP A 113 29.37 -5.40 5.92
C TRP A 113 28.38 -5.29 4.76
N ALA A 114 27.73 -6.40 4.39
CA ALA A 114 26.76 -6.43 3.30
C ALA A 114 25.55 -5.52 3.55
N GLN A 115 25.07 -5.45 4.79
CA GLN A 115 23.97 -4.54 5.18
C GLN A 115 24.34 -3.06 5.03
N HIS A 116 25.63 -2.75 5.16
CA HIS A 116 26.16 -1.40 5.07
C HIS A 116 26.47 -1.03 3.61
N PHE A 117 27.21 -1.88 2.89
CA PHE A 117 27.70 -1.56 1.54
C PHE A 117 26.85 -2.14 0.40
N GLY A 118 25.70 -2.76 0.71
CA GLY A 118 24.81 -3.42 -0.26
C GLY A 118 25.33 -4.76 -0.80
N GLY A 119 26.57 -5.12 -0.47
CA GLY A 119 27.19 -6.38 -0.86
C GLY A 119 28.30 -6.78 0.10
N GLY A 120 28.41 -8.08 0.38
CA GLY A 120 29.46 -8.62 1.25
C GLY A 120 30.83 -8.59 0.59
N ILE A 121 31.88 -8.63 1.42
CA ILE A 121 33.26 -8.91 1.00
C ILE A 121 33.30 -10.26 0.27
N VAL A 122 32.55 -11.24 0.80
CA VAL A 122 32.14 -12.48 0.12
C VAL A 122 30.71 -12.29 -0.37
N ARG A 123 30.49 -12.45 -1.68
CA ARG A 123 29.19 -12.17 -2.32
C ARG A 123 28.12 -13.22 -2.05
N THR A 124 28.49 -14.37 -1.49
CA THR A 124 27.62 -15.46 -1.06
C THR A 124 27.48 -15.48 0.48
N PRO A 125 26.48 -14.81 1.08
CA PRO A 125 26.47 -14.58 2.53
C PRO A 125 26.34 -15.85 3.40
N SER A 126 25.93 -16.98 2.82
CA SER A 126 25.80 -18.28 3.49
C SER A 126 26.71 -19.37 2.93
N ASP A 127 27.59 -19.06 1.98
CA ASP A 127 28.56 -20.03 1.44
C ASP A 127 29.96 -19.40 1.35
N PHE A 128 30.87 -19.94 2.15
CA PHE A 128 32.28 -19.55 2.23
C PHE A 128 33.20 -20.71 1.79
N GLY A 129 32.63 -21.72 1.12
CA GLY A 129 33.35 -22.90 0.66
C GLY A 129 34.22 -22.62 -0.57
N PHE A 130 35.09 -23.58 -0.90
CA PHE A 130 36.01 -23.48 -2.04
C PHE A 130 35.34 -23.41 -3.43
N ARG A 131 34.02 -23.61 -3.49
CA ARG A 131 33.22 -23.47 -4.73
C ARG A 131 32.56 -22.10 -4.86
N SER A 132 32.71 -21.22 -3.87
CA SER A 132 32.26 -19.84 -3.90
C SER A 132 33.39 -18.91 -4.38
N ASP A 133 33.04 -17.72 -4.84
CA ASP A 133 34.03 -16.70 -5.17
C ASP A 133 34.85 -16.34 -3.93
N PRO A 134 36.18 -16.14 -4.08
CA PRO A 134 37.01 -15.73 -2.96
C PRO A 134 36.57 -14.34 -2.44
N PRO A 135 36.86 -14.04 -1.16
CA PRO A 135 36.63 -12.71 -0.62
C PRO A 135 37.36 -11.66 -1.46
N THR A 136 36.70 -10.55 -1.78
CA THR A 136 37.31 -9.42 -2.50
C THR A 136 38.48 -8.81 -1.71
N HIS A 137 38.38 -8.80 -0.38
CA HIS A 137 39.38 -8.26 0.54
C HIS A 137 39.62 -9.25 1.69
N PRO A 138 40.40 -10.32 1.47
CA PRO A 138 40.54 -11.41 2.46
C PRO A 138 41.20 -10.94 3.77
N GLU A 139 42.25 -10.12 3.68
CA GLU A 139 42.94 -9.58 4.87
C GLU A 139 42.03 -8.67 5.69
N LEU A 140 41.19 -7.86 5.03
CA LEU A 140 40.21 -7.00 5.70
C LEU A 140 39.15 -7.82 6.43
N LEU A 141 38.62 -8.86 5.79
CA LEU A 141 37.64 -9.76 6.38
C LEU A 141 38.21 -10.42 7.64
N ASP A 142 39.45 -10.91 7.56
CA ASP A 142 40.12 -11.55 8.68
C ASP A 142 40.40 -10.58 9.82
N TRP A 143 40.89 -9.38 9.50
CA TRP A 143 41.12 -8.33 10.47
C TRP A 143 39.83 -7.92 11.19
N LEU A 144 38.73 -7.70 10.45
CA LEU A 144 37.43 -7.37 11.04
C LEU A 144 36.88 -8.53 11.90
N ALA A 145 37.05 -9.78 11.47
CA ALA A 145 36.62 -10.96 12.23
C ALA A 145 37.36 -11.08 13.57
N ILE A 146 38.68 -10.89 13.56
CA ILE A 146 39.51 -10.87 14.77
C ILE A 146 39.04 -9.74 15.70
N ARG A 147 38.90 -8.51 15.18
CA ARG A 147 38.42 -7.37 15.97
C ARG A 147 37.02 -7.58 16.55
N PHE A 148 36.14 -8.26 15.83
CA PHE A 148 34.81 -8.57 16.31
C PHE A 148 34.85 -9.53 17.51
N VAL A 149 35.67 -10.57 17.45
CA VAL A 149 35.87 -11.52 18.55
C VAL A 149 36.55 -10.84 19.75
N GLU A 150 37.66 -10.11 19.53
CA GLU A 150 38.36 -9.33 20.57
C GLU A 150 37.46 -8.28 21.24
N GLY A 151 36.55 -7.68 20.46
CA GLY A 151 35.57 -6.72 20.93
C GLY A 151 34.46 -7.32 21.80
N GLY A 152 34.48 -8.64 22.03
CA GLY A 152 33.49 -9.39 22.78
C GLY A 152 32.22 -9.66 21.98
N TRP A 153 32.34 -9.90 20.68
CA TRP A 153 31.21 -10.16 19.76
C TRP A 153 30.16 -9.02 19.73
N SER A 154 30.58 -7.80 20.03
CA SER A 154 29.69 -6.63 20.10
C SER A 154 29.37 -6.09 18.71
N LEU A 155 28.14 -6.30 18.24
CA LEU A 155 27.67 -5.72 16.97
C LEU A 155 27.77 -4.20 16.96
N LYS A 156 27.45 -3.54 18.08
CA LYS A 156 27.56 -2.08 18.20
C LYS A 156 28.98 -1.57 17.93
N LYS A 157 30.00 -2.24 18.49
CA LYS A 157 31.41 -1.88 18.25
C LYS A 157 31.80 -2.12 16.79
N LEU A 158 31.36 -3.24 16.20
CA LEU A 158 31.63 -3.56 14.79
C LEU A 158 30.98 -2.52 13.84
N HIS A 159 29.71 -2.18 14.05
CA HIS A 159 29.05 -1.11 13.28
C HIS A 159 29.82 0.21 13.43
N ALA A 160 30.17 0.62 14.66
CA ALA A 160 30.90 1.86 14.89
C ALA A 160 32.27 1.88 14.19
N LEU A 161 32.97 0.74 14.12
CA LEU A 161 34.24 0.61 13.41
C LEU A 161 34.06 0.80 11.90
N ILE A 162 33.06 0.16 11.30
CA ILE A 162 32.77 0.28 9.86
C ILE A 162 32.31 1.70 9.51
N LEU A 163 31.35 2.26 10.25
CA LEU A 163 30.76 3.58 9.97
C LEU A 163 31.75 4.74 10.14
N LYS A 164 32.83 4.54 10.90
CA LYS A 164 33.93 5.51 11.06
C LYS A 164 35.09 5.32 10.09
N SER A 165 35.01 4.32 9.21
CA SER A 165 36.06 4.08 8.22
C SER A 165 35.99 5.11 7.10
N ALA A 166 37.14 5.41 6.50
CA ALA A 166 37.21 6.21 5.29
C ALA A 166 36.36 5.57 4.16
N ALA A 167 36.30 4.24 4.12
CA ALA A 167 35.52 3.51 3.12
C ALA A 167 34.01 3.81 3.18
N TRP A 168 33.45 3.89 4.39
CA TRP A 168 32.04 4.26 4.61
C TRP A 168 31.76 5.74 4.29
N GLN A 169 32.71 6.62 4.61
CA GLN A 169 32.56 8.08 4.47
C GLN A 169 32.83 8.57 3.04
N GLN A 170 32.97 7.67 2.06
CA GLN A 170 33.11 8.03 0.66
C GLN A 170 31.81 8.60 0.10
N ARG A 171 31.94 9.50 -0.87
CA ARG A 171 30.80 10.01 -1.65
C ARG A 171 30.23 8.94 -2.58
N SER A 172 28.98 9.12 -2.99
CA SER A 172 28.27 8.27 -3.96
C SER A 172 28.48 8.64 -5.43
N ASP A 173 29.28 9.69 -5.72
CA ASP A 173 29.48 10.20 -7.09
C ASP A 173 30.14 9.18 -8.02
N ASP A 174 29.61 9.06 -9.23
CA ASP A 174 30.24 8.29 -10.30
C ASP A 174 31.46 9.05 -10.87
N VAL A 175 32.60 8.37 -10.94
CA VAL A 175 33.78 8.83 -11.67
C VAL A 175 33.99 7.89 -12.85
N ALA A 176 33.86 8.40 -14.08
CA ALA A 176 33.83 7.56 -15.30
C ALA A 176 35.05 6.61 -15.38
N SER A 177 36.26 7.12 -15.13
CA SER A 177 37.49 6.35 -15.22
C SER A 177 37.62 5.21 -14.21
N THR A 178 36.91 5.25 -13.06
CA THR A 178 36.88 4.16 -12.08
C THR A 178 35.71 3.23 -12.32
N LYS A 179 34.56 3.76 -12.72
CA LYS A 179 33.36 2.98 -13.06
C LYS A 179 33.62 1.99 -14.19
N ASP A 180 34.40 2.36 -15.20
CA ASP A 180 34.72 1.45 -16.31
C ASP A 180 35.63 0.29 -15.88
N LYS A 181 36.41 0.45 -14.80
CA LYS A 181 37.31 -0.58 -14.27
C LYS A 181 36.65 -1.49 -13.25
N ASP A 182 35.71 -0.96 -12.47
CA ASP A 182 34.96 -1.69 -11.44
C ASP A 182 33.49 -1.22 -11.43
N PRO A 183 32.70 -1.60 -12.45
CA PRO A 183 31.32 -1.14 -12.60
C PRO A 183 30.41 -1.63 -11.46
N ASP A 184 30.74 -2.77 -10.86
CA ASP A 184 30.00 -3.41 -9.76
C ASP A 184 30.41 -2.89 -8.37
N ASN A 185 31.35 -1.93 -8.33
CA ASN A 185 31.91 -1.35 -7.10
C ASN A 185 32.41 -2.43 -6.12
N ARG A 186 33.05 -3.50 -6.63
CA ARG A 186 33.59 -4.60 -5.82
C ARG A 186 34.73 -4.17 -4.91
N LEU A 187 35.49 -3.15 -5.33
CA LEU A 187 36.60 -2.57 -4.59
C LEU A 187 36.18 -1.41 -3.69
N VAL A 188 34.87 -1.10 -3.62
CA VAL A 188 34.31 -0.08 -2.73
C VAL A 188 35.00 1.28 -2.94
N TRP A 189 35.05 1.75 -4.19
CA TRP A 189 35.65 3.03 -4.57
C TRP A 189 34.67 4.22 -4.42
N LYS A 190 33.42 3.95 -4.05
CA LYS A 190 32.38 4.92 -3.71
C LYS A 190 31.36 4.29 -2.75
N PHE A 191 30.49 5.10 -2.15
CA PHE A 191 29.29 4.57 -1.53
C PHE A 191 28.28 4.12 -2.60
N SER A 192 27.67 2.95 -2.38
CA SER A 192 26.65 2.41 -3.29
C SER A 192 25.28 2.84 -2.79
N ARG A 193 24.57 3.61 -3.59
CA ARG A 193 23.16 3.94 -3.35
C ARG A 193 22.34 2.67 -3.16
N GLN A 194 21.63 2.58 -2.05
CA GLN A 194 20.85 1.41 -1.66
C GLN A 194 19.42 1.81 -1.44
N ARG A 195 18.50 1.08 -2.04
CA ARG A 195 17.08 1.30 -1.80
C ARG A 195 16.74 0.88 -0.37
N LEU A 196 15.92 1.68 0.30
CA LEU A 196 15.35 1.29 1.59
C LEU A 196 14.50 0.03 1.41
N ASP A 197 14.64 -0.92 2.33
CA ASP A 197 13.69 -2.01 2.44
C ASP A 197 12.30 -1.49 2.86
N PHE A 198 11.28 -2.34 2.73
CA PHE A 198 9.91 -1.94 3.04
C PHE A 198 9.78 -1.40 4.47
N GLU A 199 10.42 -2.07 5.42
CA GLU A 199 10.37 -1.74 6.83
C GLU A 199 10.98 -0.36 7.13
N ALA A 200 12.18 -0.09 6.64
CA ALA A 200 12.86 1.19 6.81
C ALA A 200 12.15 2.31 6.05
N MET A 201 11.67 2.04 4.83
CA MET A 201 10.86 2.98 4.06
C MET A 201 9.59 3.36 4.84
N ARG A 202 8.80 2.37 5.27
CA ARG A 202 7.56 2.61 6.03
C ARG A 202 7.82 3.38 7.32
N ASP A 203 8.84 2.98 8.08
CA ASP A 203 9.21 3.64 9.33
C ASP A 203 9.68 5.07 9.09
N SER A 204 10.38 5.33 7.98
CA SER A 204 10.79 6.68 7.58
C SER A 204 9.58 7.55 7.22
N VAL A 205 8.62 7.04 6.44
CA VAL A 205 7.38 7.77 6.13
C VAL A 205 6.62 8.13 7.41
N LEU A 206 6.48 7.18 8.34
CA LEU A 206 5.84 7.42 9.65
C LEU A 206 6.60 8.44 10.51
N ALA A 207 7.94 8.42 10.46
CA ALA A 207 8.78 9.34 11.21
C ALA A 207 8.61 10.78 10.69
N VAL A 208 8.68 10.99 9.37
CA VAL A 208 8.55 12.32 8.77
C VAL A 208 7.12 12.84 8.83
N SER A 209 6.10 11.98 8.84
CA SER A 209 4.72 12.40 9.11
C SER A 209 4.45 12.74 10.58
N GLY A 210 5.34 12.32 11.49
CA GLY A 210 5.19 12.51 12.94
C GLY A 210 4.22 11.52 13.59
N LEU A 211 3.87 10.43 12.89
CA LEU A 211 2.94 9.41 13.38
C LEU A 211 3.64 8.15 13.89
N LEU A 212 4.96 8.03 13.75
CA LEU A 212 5.70 6.86 14.24
C LEU A 212 5.57 6.73 15.77
N ASP A 213 5.07 5.58 16.22
CA ASP A 213 5.12 5.17 17.63
C ASP A 213 6.47 4.48 17.92
N PRO A 214 7.35 5.10 18.74
CA PRO A 214 8.66 4.57 19.06
C PRO A 214 8.64 3.55 20.21
N ALA A 215 7.47 3.20 20.77
CA ALA A 215 7.38 2.27 21.89
C ALA A 215 8.06 0.93 21.58
N MET A 216 8.98 0.53 22.45
CA MET A 216 9.73 -0.72 22.32
C MET A 216 9.05 -1.86 23.09
N GLY A 217 9.12 -3.06 22.53
CA GLY A 217 8.51 -4.26 23.10
C GLY A 217 7.00 -4.32 22.89
N GLY A 218 6.29 -5.04 23.75
CA GLY A 218 4.84 -5.23 23.59
C GLY A 218 4.48 -6.16 22.44
N ARG A 219 3.18 -6.25 22.15
CA ARG A 219 2.63 -7.21 21.20
C ARG A 219 2.79 -6.75 19.76
N ALA A 220 2.85 -7.72 18.86
CA ALA A 220 2.78 -7.44 17.44
C ALA A 220 1.41 -6.87 17.06
N VAL A 221 1.38 -5.97 16.08
CA VAL A 221 0.16 -5.35 15.56
C VAL A 221 -0.01 -5.70 14.08
N PRO A 222 -1.25 -5.89 13.58
CA PRO A 222 -1.44 -6.10 12.15
C PRO A 222 -1.00 -4.87 11.35
N LEU A 223 -0.58 -5.06 10.10
CA LEU A 223 -0.17 -3.95 9.22
C LEU A 223 -1.31 -2.94 8.98
N SER A 224 -2.54 -3.43 8.84
CA SER A 224 -3.76 -2.63 8.72
C SER A 224 -4.83 -3.13 9.71
N GLU A 225 -5.61 -2.21 10.27
CA GLU A 225 -6.62 -2.47 11.30
C GLU A 225 -7.94 -3.03 10.72
N ASN A 226 -8.11 -3.01 9.38
CA ASN A 226 -9.23 -3.67 8.69
C ASN A 226 -8.77 -4.87 7.85
N PRO A 227 -8.60 -6.04 8.48
CA PRO A 227 -8.41 -7.29 7.75
C PRO A 227 -9.69 -7.68 6.98
N THR A 228 -9.51 -8.31 5.81
CA THR A 228 -10.60 -9.02 5.10
C THR A 228 -11.29 -10.03 6.01
N ALA A 229 -12.54 -10.44 5.72
CA ALA A 229 -13.31 -11.37 6.56
C ALA A 229 -12.57 -12.70 6.91
N LYS A 230 -11.67 -13.20 6.03
CA LYS A 230 -10.80 -14.36 6.31
C LYS A 230 -9.65 -14.05 7.27
N GLN A 231 -9.12 -12.83 7.24
CA GLN A 231 -8.10 -12.36 8.17
C GLN A 231 -8.70 -11.99 9.54
N LYS A 232 -9.98 -11.57 9.60
CA LYS A 232 -10.72 -11.36 10.87
C LYS A 232 -10.76 -12.63 11.71
N GLN A 233 -11.06 -13.79 11.13
CA GLN A 233 -11.13 -15.05 11.89
C GLN A 233 -9.80 -15.50 12.53
N GLN A 234 -8.65 -15.02 12.03
CA GLN A 234 -7.32 -15.30 12.60
C GLN A 234 -6.78 -14.12 13.44
N ALA A 235 -7.15 -12.89 13.10
CA ALA A 235 -6.75 -11.65 13.80
C ALA A 235 -7.68 -11.28 14.97
N GLU A 236 -8.88 -11.86 15.08
CA GLU A 236 -9.80 -11.71 16.21
C GLU A 236 -9.18 -12.16 17.54
N THR A 237 -8.08 -12.93 17.49
CA THR A 237 -7.28 -13.29 18.68
C THR A 237 -6.25 -12.21 19.07
N ILE A 238 -6.07 -11.13 18.29
CA ILE A 238 -4.91 -10.21 18.44
C ILE A 238 -5.29 -8.74 18.65
N VAL A 239 -6.49 -8.25 18.29
CA VAL A 239 -6.79 -6.81 18.42
C VAL A 239 -8.25 -6.49 18.77
N ASN A 240 -8.47 -5.98 19.99
CA ASN A 240 -9.68 -5.25 20.38
C ASN A 240 -9.39 -3.74 20.33
N ASN A 241 -9.44 -3.14 19.15
CA ASN A 241 -9.55 -1.69 18.96
C ASN A 241 -10.31 -1.47 17.66
N ALA A 242 -11.64 -1.63 17.71
CA ALA A 242 -12.49 -1.39 16.56
C ALA A 242 -12.76 0.12 16.43
N GLY A 243 -11.98 0.79 15.59
CA GLY A 243 -12.44 1.98 14.87
C GLY A 243 -13.51 1.62 13.84
N ASP A 244 -14.01 2.62 13.12
CA ASP A 244 -15.00 2.43 12.04
C ASP A 244 -14.51 1.37 11.02
N PRO A 245 -15.22 0.23 10.86
CA PRO A 245 -14.81 -0.87 9.98
C PRO A 245 -14.80 -0.50 8.49
N THR A 246 -15.20 0.73 8.14
CA THR A 246 -15.16 1.27 6.78
C THR A 246 -13.89 2.07 6.47
N GLN A 247 -13.02 2.33 7.45
CA GLN A 247 -11.77 3.09 7.25
C GLN A 247 -10.54 2.25 7.54
N GLU A 248 -9.79 1.86 6.50
CA GLU A 248 -8.46 1.25 6.67
C GLU A 248 -7.53 2.20 7.42
N THR A 249 -7.25 1.90 8.68
CA THR A 249 -6.22 2.55 9.48
C THR A 249 -4.96 1.69 9.48
N TYR A 250 -3.81 2.31 9.22
CA TYR A 250 -2.53 1.61 9.19
C TYR A 250 -1.86 1.67 10.56
N ALA A 251 -1.18 0.58 10.95
CA ALA A 251 -0.43 0.58 12.19
C ALA A 251 0.62 1.71 12.19
N LYS A 252 0.82 2.31 13.36
CA LYS A 252 1.78 3.40 13.59
C LYS A 252 3.09 2.95 14.23
N ARG A 253 3.14 1.71 14.71
CA ARG A 253 4.34 1.12 15.31
C ARG A 253 5.43 0.88 14.27
N ARG A 254 6.69 0.86 14.73
CA ARG A 254 7.83 0.41 13.93
C ARG A 254 7.56 -0.93 13.27
N SER A 255 8.05 -1.10 12.05
CA SER A 255 7.78 -2.26 11.21
C SER A 255 8.23 -3.58 11.84
N VAL A 256 9.24 -3.54 12.71
CA VAL A 256 9.71 -4.70 13.51
C VAL A 256 8.65 -5.28 14.47
N TYR A 257 7.63 -4.49 14.81
CA TYR A 257 6.51 -4.91 15.66
C TYR A 257 5.26 -5.28 14.85
N LEU A 258 5.37 -5.41 13.53
CA LEU A 258 4.26 -5.89 12.71
C LEU A 258 4.10 -7.40 12.85
N PHE A 259 2.85 -7.84 12.85
CA PHE A 259 2.51 -9.24 12.93
C PHE A 259 2.80 -9.94 11.60
N ILE A 260 3.58 -11.03 11.67
CA ILE A 260 3.90 -11.88 10.54
C ILE A 260 3.26 -13.24 10.76
N ASP A 261 2.25 -13.54 9.96
CA ASP A 261 1.74 -14.90 9.81
C ASP A 261 2.56 -15.60 8.72
N ARG A 262 3.26 -16.67 9.13
CA ARG A 262 4.10 -17.46 8.21
C ARG A 262 3.26 -18.10 7.09
N GLN A 263 2.05 -18.55 7.40
CA GLN A 263 1.16 -19.20 6.43
C GLN A 263 0.43 -18.18 5.54
N ASN A 264 0.26 -16.94 6.01
CA ASN A 264 -0.55 -15.93 5.34
C ASN A 264 0.09 -14.54 5.37
N LEU A 265 1.28 -14.42 4.77
CA LEU A 265 1.98 -13.14 4.67
C LEU A 265 1.17 -12.13 3.82
N PRO A 266 0.88 -10.92 4.33
CA PRO A 266 0.16 -9.88 3.58
C PRO A 266 0.77 -9.56 2.21
N ASN A 267 -0.09 -9.31 1.22
CA ASN A 267 0.34 -9.01 -0.16
C ASN A 267 1.26 -7.79 -0.25
N THR A 268 1.10 -6.80 0.62
CA THR A 268 2.00 -5.64 0.69
C THR A 268 3.42 -6.06 0.98
N PHE A 269 3.67 -6.96 1.95
CA PHE A 269 5.04 -7.44 2.21
C PHE A 269 5.62 -8.20 1.00
N ARG A 270 4.80 -9.00 0.31
CA ARG A 270 5.22 -9.73 -0.90
C ARG A 270 5.58 -8.76 -2.04
N ALA A 271 4.84 -7.67 -2.19
CA ALA A 271 5.08 -6.67 -3.22
C ALA A 271 6.39 -5.89 -3.03
N PHE A 272 6.95 -5.87 -1.83
CA PHE A 272 8.19 -5.16 -1.48
C PHE A 272 9.29 -6.11 -0.96
N ASP A 273 9.41 -7.27 -1.59
CA ASP A 273 10.54 -8.20 -1.43
C ASP A 273 10.82 -8.63 0.03
N PHE A 274 9.78 -8.76 0.85
CA PHE A 274 9.93 -9.29 2.19
C PHE A 274 10.50 -10.71 2.15
N ALA A 275 11.42 -11.02 3.08
CA ALA A 275 12.05 -12.33 3.14
C ALA A 275 11.01 -13.43 3.44
N SER A 276 11.11 -14.56 2.74
CA SER A 276 10.23 -15.71 3.00
C SER A 276 10.34 -16.15 4.46
N PRO A 277 9.25 -16.20 5.23
CA PRO A 277 9.28 -16.63 6.62
C PRO A 277 9.36 -18.17 6.76
N ASP A 278 9.14 -18.91 5.67
CA ASP A 278 9.06 -20.37 5.65
C ASP A 278 10.34 -21.05 5.16
N THR A 279 11.28 -20.27 4.63
CA THR A 279 12.52 -20.81 4.03
C THR A 279 13.73 -19.98 4.44
N HIS A 280 14.90 -20.64 4.47
CA HIS A 280 16.16 -19.95 4.71
C HIS A 280 16.42 -18.92 3.59
N SER A 281 16.59 -17.66 3.98
CA SER A 281 16.88 -16.54 3.08
C SER A 281 18.25 -15.94 3.44
N PRO A 282 19.34 -16.24 2.70
CA PRO A 282 20.68 -15.75 3.01
C PRO A 282 20.82 -14.23 2.79
N GLN A 283 20.01 -13.68 1.90
CA GLN A 283 19.88 -12.27 1.58
C GLN A 283 18.46 -11.99 1.07
N ARG A 284 18.06 -10.72 1.06
CA ARG A 284 16.83 -10.29 0.38
C ARG A 284 17.10 -10.06 -1.09
N TYR A 285 16.10 -10.36 -1.91
CA TYR A 285 16.08 -9.86 -3.28
C TYR A 285 15.66 -8.40 -3.25
N THR A 286 16.11 -7.61 -4.21
CA THR A 286 15.69 -6.22 -4.36
C THR A 286 15.20 -6.05 -5.78
N THR A 287 13.92 -5.77 -5.93
CA THR A 287 13.29 -5.49 -7.22
C THR A 287 12.98 -4.00 -7.31
N THR A 288 13.28 -3.42 -8.46
CA THR A 288 12.92 -2.02 -8.76
C THR A 288 12.00 -2.03 -9.95
N VAL A 289 10.70 -2.12 -9.65
CA VAL A 289 9.65 -2.27 -10.66
C VAL A 289 8.62 -1.14 -10.56
N PRO A 290 8.10 -0.62 -11.68
CA PRO A 290 7.13 0.49 -11.69
C PRO A 290 5.87 0.23 -10.83
N GLN A 291 5.48 -1.04 -10.68
CA GLN A 291 4.31 -1.45 -9.91
C GLN A 291 4.42 -1.04 -8.44
N GLN A 292 5.62 -1.07 -7.84
CA GLN A 292 5.82 -0.64 -6.46
C GLN A 292 5.64 0.88 -6.33
N ALA A 293 6.12 1.67 -7.28
CA ALA A 293 5.92 3.12 -7.30
C ALA A 293 4.43 3.47 -7.49
N LEU A 294 3.76 2.79 -8.42
CA LEU A 294 2.31 2.92 -8.64
C LEU A 294 1.50 2.53 -7.40
N PHE A 295 1.91 1.46 -6.70
CA PHE A 295 1.30 1.07 -5.44
C PHE A 295 1.38 2.18 -4.41
N LEU A 296 2.57 2.77 -4.20
CA LEU A 296 2.76 3.84 -3.22
C LEU A 296 2.00 5.12 -3.60
N MET A 297 1.99 5.50 -4.89
CA MET A 297 1.27 6.67 -5.39
C MET A 297 -0.24 6.58 -5.15
N ASN A 298 -0.80 5.37 -5.17
CA ASN A 298 -2.23 5.13 -4.94
C ASN A 298 -2.52 4.60 -3.53
N SER A 299 -1.52 4.57 -2.65
CA SER A 299 -1.64 3.95 -1.34
C SER A 299 -2.44 4.84 -0.38
N PRO A 300 -3.49 4.31 0.29
CA PRO A 300 -4.17 5.02 1.37
C PRO A 300 -3.24 5.34 2.53
N PHE A 301 -2.25 4.47 2.81
CA PHE A 301 -1.21 4.73 3.80
C PHE A 301 -0.46 6.02 3.48
N ILE A 302 0.12 6.14 2.28
CA ILE A 302 0.86 7.34 1.87
C ILE A 302 -0.04 8.58 1.92
N THR A 303 -1.29 8.46 1.49
CA THR A 303 -2.30 9.54 1.55
C THR A 303 -2.56 10.04 2.98
N GLU A 304 -2.63 9.13 3.95
CA GLU A 304 -2.74 9.50 5.37
C GLU A 304 -1.48 10.23 5.86
N GLN A 305 -0.31 9.71 5.51
CA GLN A 305 0.98 10.24 5.97
C GLN A 305 1.27 11.63 5.41
N VAL A 306 0.93 11.91 4.14
CA VAL A 306 1.09 13.26 3.56
C VAL A 306 0.16 14.27 4.22
N GLY A 307 -1.06 13.87 4.57
CA GLY A 307 -1.99 14.73 5.29
C GLY A 307 -1.49 15.11 6.68
N ALA A 308 -0.89 14.16 7.40
CA ALA A 308 -0.25 14.41 8.69
C ALA A 308 1.02 15.28 8.55
N LEU A 309 1.85 15.00 7.54
CA LEU A 309 3.06 15.77 7.24
C LEU A 309 2.74 17.23 6.93
N VAL A 310 1.74 17.52 6.09
CA VAL A 310 1.35 18.88 5.72
C VAL A 310 0.81 19.68 6.91
N LYS A 311 0.15 19.02 7.88
CA LYS A 311 -0.30 19.66 9.13
C LYS A 311 0.85 20.12 10.03
N ARG A 312 2.06 19.57 9.85
CA ARG A 312 3.27 20.00 10.58
C ARG A 312 3.90 21.26 10.01
N LEU A 313 3.38 21.76 8.89
CA LEU A 313 3.89 22.95 8.21
C LEU A 313 3.19 24.20 8.79
N ASP A 314 3.76 24.76 9.86
CA ASP A 314 3.24 25.83 10.71
C ASP A 314 3.68 27.24 10.28
N THR A 315 3.79 27.46 8.97
CA THR A 315 4.21 28.74 8.40
C THR A 315 3.35 29.09 7.20
N ASP A 316 2.93 30.36 7.14
CA ASP A 316 2.11 30.88 6.05
C ASP A 316 2.95 31.39 4.86
N ASP A 317 4.25 31.63 5.07
CA ASP A 317 5.18 31.94 3.98
C ASP A 317 5.40 30.71 3.09
N LEU A 318 5.19 30.87 1.78
CA LEU A 318 5.35 29.80 0.78
C LEU A 318 6.75 29.19 0.83
N ASP A 319 7.78 30.03 0.88
CA ASP A 319 9.16 29.56 0.87
C ASP A 319 9.54 28.88 2.19
N GLY A 320 9.19 29.51 3.31
CA GLY A 320 9.35 28.93 4.65
C GLY A 320 8.68 27.56 4.73
N ARG A 321 7.50 27.41 4.11
CA ARG A 321 6.75 26.16 4.08
C ARG A 321 7.42 25.09 3.22
N ILE A 322 7.95 25.44 2.05
CA ILE A 322 8.77 24.55 1.22
C ILE A 322 10.04 24.13 1.98
N ARG A 323 10.77 25.08 2.57
CA ARG A 323 12.00 24.80 3.34
C ARG A 323 11.74 23.87 4.52
N LYS A 324 10.64 24.09 5.25
CA LYS A 324 10.25 23.21 6.37
C LYS A 324 9.91 21.80 5.88
N LEU A 325 9.22 21.67 4.74
CA LEU A 325 8.91 20.37 4.16
C LEU A 325 10.19 19.60 3.79
N TYR A 326 11.16 20.24 3.14
CA TYR A 326 12.45 19.65 2.82
C TYR A 326 13.24 19.26 4.07
N ALA A 327 13.25 20.11 5.11
CA ALA A 327 13.91 19.78 6.37
C ALA A 327 13.29 18.56 7.06
N LEU A 328 11.96 18.39 6.97
CA LEU A 328 11.27 17.22 7.51
C LEU A 328 11.51 15.94 6.71
N VAL A 329 11.53 16.03 5.38
CA VAL A 329 11.59 14.86 4.48
C VAL A 329 13.04 14.43 4.22
N TYR A 330 13.95 15.36 3.94
CA TYR A 330 15.34 15.10 3.55
C TYR A 330 16.37 15.50 4.61
N GLY A 331 15.97 16.14 5.71
CA GLY A 331 16.90 16.60 6.74
C GLY A 331 17.81 17.77 6.31
N ARG A 332 17.52 18.41 5.17
CA ARG A 332 18.28 19.55 4.62
C ARG A 332 17.36 20.62 4.05
N ALA A 333 17.91 21.81 3.77
CA ALA A 333 17.22 22.85 3.02
C ALA A 333 17.17 22.51 1.51
N PRO A 334 16.15 22.99 0.78
CA PRO A 334 16.11 22.88 -0.68
C PRO A 334 17.21 23.75 -1.30
N GLY A 335 17.80 23.28 -2.39
CA GLY A 335 18.62 24.09 -3.29
C GLY A 335 17.79 25.18 -3.99
N ALA A 336 18.48 26.13 -4.65
CA ALA A 336 17.82 27.25 -5.33
C ALA A 336 16.83 26.77 -6.41
N ASP A 337 17.22 25.76 -7.19
CA ASP A 337 16.39 25.19 -8.26
C ASP A 337 15.19 24.41 -7.71
N GLU A 338 15.40 23.62 -6.65
CA GLU A 338 14.34 22.88 -5.96
C GLU A 338 13.28 23.82 -5.38
N LEU A 339 13.73 24.92 -4.76
CA LEU A 339 12.85 25.96 -4.25
C LEU A 339 12.06 26.64 -5.39
N ALA A 340 12.72 26.94 -6.51
CA ALA A 340 12.07 27.53 -7.68
C ALA A 340 11.01 26.60 -8.29
N ILE A 341 11.31 25.29 -8.40
CA ILE A 341 10.37 24.27 -8.86
C ILE A 341 9.16 24.19 -7.93
N GLY A 342 9.39 24.13 -6.61
CA GLY A 342 8.33 24.10 -5.60
C GLY A 342 7.41 25.31 -5.69
N ARG A 343 7.97 26.52 -5.79
CA ARG A 343 7.21 27.76 -5.99
C ARG A 343 6.35 27.73 -7.24
N LYS A 344 6.93 27.30 -8.37
CA LYS A 344 6.23 27.24 -9.66
C LYS A 344 5.05 26.25 -9.59
N TYR A 345 5.29 25.06 -9.06
CA TYR A 345 4.25 24.03 -8.93
C TYR A 345 3.11 24.50 -8.02
N LEU A 346 3.43 24.91 -6.80
CA LEU A 346 2.43 25.33 -5.81
C LEU A 346 1.72 26.61 -6.24
N GLY A 347 2.43 27.57 -6.85
CA GLY A 347 1.84 28.79 -7.37
C GLY A 347 0.80 28.53 -8.47
N ASN A 348 1.04 27.57 -9.35
CA ASN A 348 0.07 27.18 -10.38
C ASN A 348 -1.13 26.44 -9.78
N GLU A 349 -0.88 25.45 -8.93
CA GLU A 349 -1.93 24.60 -8.36
C GLU A 349 -2.83 25.34 -7.36
N LEU A 350 -2.27 26.22 -6.53
CA LEU A 350 -3.05 27.04 -5.60
C LEU A 350 -3.94 28.06 -6.33
N ARG A 351 -3.57 28.51 -7.53
CA ARG A 351 -4.43 29.35 -8.39
C ARG A 351 -5.57 28.57 -9.02
N LEU A 352 -5.37 27.28 -9.30
CA LEU A 352 -6.38 26.39 -9.85
C LEU A 352 -7.39 25.92 -8.79
N GLN A 353 -7.02 25.96 -7.51
CA GLN A 353 -7.94 25.72 -6.40
C GLN A 353 -8.81 26.95 -6.10
N GLY A 354 -9.85 27.15 -6.91
CA GLY A 354 -11.06 27.81 -6.42
C GLY A 354 -11.69 27.01 -5.27
N PRO A 355 -12.64 27.60 -4.50
CA PRO A 355 -13.17 27.00 -3.28
C PRO A 355 -13.56 25.53 -3.48
N VAL A 356 -12.95 24.66 -2.67
CA VAL A 356 -13.16 23.21 -2.71
C VAL A 356 -14.63 22.90 -2.43
N ALA A 357 -15.20 22.10 -3.33
CA ALA A 357 -16.57 21.59 -3.30
C ALA A 357 -16.90 20.84 -2.01
N GLY A 358 -17.44 21.56 -1.03
CA GLY A 358 -18.21 21.02 0.10
C GLY A 358 -19.73 21.08 -0.12
N GLY A 359 -20.18 21.54 -1.29
CA GLY A 359 -21.60 21.59 -1.67
C GLY A 359 -22.11 20.28 -2.30
N PRO A 360 -23.44 20.11 -2.39
CA PRO A 360 -24.04 19.03 -3.18
C PRO A 360 -23.47 19.01 -4.60
N SER A 361 -23.30 17.82 -5.16
CA SER A 361 -22.87 17.65 -6.55
C SER A 361 -23.71 18.50 -7.48
N VAL A 362 -23.07 19.27 -8.38
CA VAL A 362 -23.79 19.95 -9.48
C VAL A 362 -24.34 18.96 -10.50
N TRP A 363 -23.89 17.70 -10.44
CA TRP A 363 -24.37 16.59 -11.25
C TRP A 363 -25.42 15.76 -10.52
N GLN A 364 -26.53 15.48 -11.21
CA GLN A 364 -27.55 14.51 -10.83
C GLN A 364 -27.70 13.46 -11.94
N TYR A 365 -28.01 12.23 -11.54
CA TYR A 365 -28.12 11.08 -12.45
C TYR A 365 -29.51 10.48 -12.29
N GLY A 366 -30.26 10.44 -13.39
CA GLY A 366 -31.68 10.16 -13.32
C GLY A 366 -32.25 9.63 -14.62
N LEU A 367 -33.56 9.52 -14.62
CA LEU A 367 -34.38 9.29 -15.78
C LEU A 367 -35.36 10.44 -15.99
N GLY A 368 -35.84 10.61 -17.20
CA GLY A 368 -36.85 11.60 -17.50
C GLY A 368 -37.44 11.46 -18.89
N ARG A 369 -38.60 12.08 -19.11
CA ARG A 369 -39.23 12.11 -20.43
C ARG A 369 -38.81 13.36 -21.20
N TYR A 370 -38.49 13.18 -22.47
CA TYR A 370 -38.26 14.27 -23.41
C TYR A 370 -39.56 14.57 -24.16
N ASP A 371 -39.98 15.83 -24.16
CA ASP A 371 -41.13 16.31 -24.93
C ASP A 371 -40.64 16.86 -26.28
N GLU A 372 -40.91 16.10 -27.34
CA GLU A 372 -40.53 16.43 -28.72
C GLU A 372 -41.19 17.70 -29.24
N ALA A 373 -42.43 18.01 -28.81
CA ALA A 373 -43.14 19.21 -29.27
C ALA A 373 -42.62 20.46 -28.57
N ALA A 374 -42.37 20.38 -27.26
CA ALA A 374 -41.82 21.48 -26.48
C ALA A 374 -40.30 21.63 -26.62
N LYS A 375 -39.63 20.61 -27.18
CA LYS A 375 -38.17 20.44 -27.22
C LYS A 375 -37.51 20.63 -25.86
N LYS A 376 -38.10 20.03 -24.82
CA LYS A 376 -37.67 20.18 -23.42
C LYS A 376 -37.75 18.85 -22.67
N VAL A 377 -36.97 18.74 -21.58
CA VAL A 377 -37.14 17.65 -20.61
C VAL A 377 -38.40 17.94 -19.79
N ALA A 378 -39.43 17.11 -19.98
CA ALA A 378 -40.74 17.28 -19.35
C ALA A 378 -40.72 16.96 -17.85
N ASP A 379 -39.95 15.95 -17.47
CA ASP A 379 -39.74 15.57 -16.09
C ASP A 379 -38.35 14.93 -15.90
N PHE A 380 -37.85 14.99 -14.67
CA PHE A 380 -36.60 14.36 -14.27
C PHE A 380 -36.75 13.79 -12.87
N ARG A 381 -36.29 12.56 -12.67
CA ARG A 381 -36.32 11.85 -11.40
C ARG A 381 -34.94 11.20 -11.18
N PRO A 382 -34.25 11.50 -10.07
CA PRO A 382 -33.01 10.80 -9.73
C PRO A 382 -33.23 9.29 -9.67
N LEU A 383 -32.25 8.52 -10.12
CA LEU A 383 -32.29 7.07 -9.97
C LEU A 383 -32.12 6.71 -8.49
N PRO A 384 -32.90 5.77 -7.96
CA PRO A 384 -32.99 5.56 -6.50
C PRO A 384 -31.86 4.70 -5.94
N HIS A 385 -31.09 3.98 -6.76
CA HIS A 385 -30.10 3.01 -6.29
C HIS A 385 -28.71 3.23 -6.90
N PHE A 386 -27.71 3.35 -6.03
CA PHE A 386 -26.29 3.42 -6.41
C PHE A 386 -25.56 2.14 -5.97
N THR A 387 -24.93 1.44 -6.92
CA THR A 387 -24.26 0.15 -6.67
C THR A 387 -22.82 0.29 -6.17
N GLY A 388 -22.30 1.52 -6.10
CA GLY A 388 -20.87 1.82 -5.92
C GLY A 388 -20.17 2.21 -7.22
N THR A 389 -20.67 1.76 -8.37
CA THR A 389 -20.11 2.05 -9.70
C THR A 389 -21.14 2.56 -10.71
N ALA A 390 -22.44 2.42 -10.42
CA ALA A 390 -23.51 2.86 -11.31
C ALA A 390 -24.79 3.29 -10.56
N TRP A 391 -25.55 4.18 -11.18
CA TRP A 391 -26.91 4.55 -10.79
C TRP A 391 -27.92 3.75 -11.62
N GLN A 392 -28.90 3.11 -10.97
CA GLN A 392 -29.92 2.27 -11.62
C GLN A 392 -31.23 2.24 -10.83
N GLY A 393 -32.24 1.55 -11.38
CA GLY A 393 -33.60 1.52 -10.83
C GLY A 393 -33.75 0.79 -9.49
N GLY A 394 -32.96 -0.25 -9.23
CA GLY A 394 -33.03 -1.08 -8.03
C GLY A 394 -31.77 -1.91 -7.81
N ALA A 395 -31.77 -2.83 -6.84
CA ALA A 395 -30.61 -3.68 -6.55
C ALA A 395 -30.28 -4.69 -7.67
N THR A 396 -31.24 -4.96 -8.56
CA THR A 396 -31.12 -5.88 -9.69
C THR A 396 -31.33 -5.12 -11.00
N LEU A 397 -30.67 -5.55 -12.07
CA LEU A 397 -30.83 -5.03 -13.43
C LEU A 397 -31.26 -6.19 -14.36
N PRO A 398 -32.36 -6.08 -15.12
CA PRO A 398 -33.27 -4.94 -15.18
C PRO A 398 -34.08 -4.77 -13.89
N ASP A 399 -34.42 -3.52 -13.56
CA ASP A 399 -35.37 -3.23 -12.49
C ASP A 399 -36.80 -3.57 -12.97
N PRO A 400 -37.66 -4.19 -12.15
CA PRO A 400 -39.02 -4.56 -12.56
C PRO A 400 -39.91 -3.41 -13.03
N LYS A 401 -39.60 -2.15 -12.64
CA LYS A 401 -40.36 -0.95 -13.01
C LYS A 401 -39.61 -0.03 -13.96
N LEU A 402 -38.30 0.09 -13.78
CA LEU A 402 -37.45 1.04 -14.51
C LEU A 402 -36.61 0.37 -15.62
N GLY A 403 -36.71 -0.96 -15.76
CA GLY A 403 -36.09 -1.70 -16.85
C GLY A 403 -34.56 -1.62 -16.81
N TRP A 404 -33.96 -1.43 -17.97
CA TRP A 404 -32.50 -1.48 -18.17
C TRP A 404 -31.77 -0.16 -17.91
N VAL A 405 -32.46 0.89 -17.41
CA VAL A 405 -31.82 2.20 -17.22
C VAL A 405 -30.65 2.11 -16.25
N LEU A 406 -29.49 2.55 -16.73
CA LEU A 406 -28.23 2.54 -16.01
C LEU A 406 -27.41 3.76 -16.41
N LEU A 407 -26.77 4.42 -15.44
CA LEU A 407 -25.73 5.41 -15.69
C LEU A 407 -24.47 4.99 -14.93
N THR A 408 -23.32 4.97 -15.60
CA THR A 408 -22.00 4.73 -14.98
C THR A 408 -21.19 6.03 -14.98
N ALA A 409 -19.93 6.02 -14.52
CA ALA A 409 -19.08 7.21 -14.69
C ALA A 409 -18.93 7.59 -16.16
N GLU A 410 -18.77 6.59 -17.04
CA GLU A 410 -18.35 6.79 -18.43
C GLU A 410 -19.50 6.81 -19.45
N GLY A 411 -20.63 6.21 -19.12
CA GLY A 411 -21.73 6.01 -20.06
C GLY A 411 -23.00 5.52 -19.39
N GLY A 412 -23.68 4.56 -20.01
CA GLY A 412 -24.91 4.01 -19.46
C GLY A 412 -25.67 3.14 -20.45
N HIS A 413 -26.92 2.89 -20.09
CA HIS A 413 -27.89 2.20 -20.92
C HIS A 413 -29.24 2.93 -20.75
N PRO A 414 -29.92 3.33 -21.84
CA PRO A 414 -31.26 3.90 -21.76
C PRO A 414 -32.28 2.78 -21.44
N SER A 415 -33.53 3.15 -21.14
CA SER A 415 -34.61 2.17 -21.04
C SER A 415 -35.59 2.40 -22.19
N ASN A 416 -36.62 1.57 -22.31
CA ASN A 416 -37.64 1.77 -23.34
C ASN A 416 -38.30 3.16 -23.24
N ALA A 417 -38.92 3.55 -24.35
CA ALA A 417 -39.63 4.82 -24.49
C ALA A 417 -40.74 5.04 -23.44
N GLN A 418 -41.29 3.99 -22.82
CA GLN A 418 -42.31 4.11 -21.77
C GLN A 418 -41.73 4.53 -20.42
N VAL A 419 -40.51 4.09 -20.10
CA VAL A 419 -39.80 4.45 -18.87
C VAL A 419 -39.12 5.81 -19.00
N GLY A 420 -38.55 6.10 -20.16
CA GLY A 420 -37.92 7.38 -20.47
C GLY A 420 -36.40 7.30 -20.65
N ALA A 421 -35.82 8.46 -20.97
CA ALA A 421 -34.40 8.62 -21.30
C ALA A 421 -33.52 8.54 -20.04
N ALA A 422 -32.29 8.05 -20.20
CA ALA A 422 -31.23 8.22 -19.22
C ALA A 422 -30.73 9.67 -19.27
N ILE A 423 -30.71 10.37 -18.14
CA ILE A 423 -30.36 11.80 -18.09
C ILE A 423 -29.24 12.03 -17.07
N ARG A 424 -28.15 12.65 -17.53
CA ARG A 424 -27.22 13.35 -16.65
C ARG A 424 -27.62 14.82 -16.62
N ARG A 425 -27.91 15.36 -15.44
CA ARG A 425 -28.31 16.75 -15.26
C ARG A 425 -27.18 17.52 -14.60
N TRP A 426 -26.72 18.58 -15.24
CA TRP A 426 -25.83 19.56 -14.63
C TRP A 426 -26.62 20.80 -14.22
N THR A 427 -26.49 21.23 -12.97
CA THR A 427 -27.11 22.46 -12.45
C THR A 427 -26.05 23.55 -12.31
N ALA A 428 -26.28 24.68 -12.97
CA ALA A 428 -25.37 25.82 -12.97
C ALA A 428 -25.17 26.38 -11.55
N PRO A 429 -23.93 26.35 -11.00
CA PRO A 429 -23.68 26.87 -9.65
C PRO A 429 -23.57 28.40 -9.61
N CYS A 430 -23.43 29.03 -10.77
CA CYS A 430 -23.25 30.46 -10.95
C CYS A 430 -23.88 30.94 -12.27
N ASP A 431 -24.12 32.23 -12.37
CA ASP A 431 -24.44 32.90 -13.62
C ASP A 431 -23.20 32.94 -14.54
N GLY A 432 -23.41 32.93 -15.86
CA GLY A 432 -22.34 33.09 -16.84
C GLY A 432 -22.57 32.29 -18.13
N ALA A 433 -21.49 32.09 -18.89
CA ALA A 433 -21.50 31.25 -20.08
C ALA A 433 -20.60 30.03 -19.88
N VAL A 434 -21.05 28.86 -20.33
CA VAL A 434 -20.29 27.61 -20.26
C VAL A 434 -20.11 26.96 -21.63
N SER A 435 -19.01 26.24 -21.81
CA SER A 435 -18.79 25.35 -22.96
C SER A 435 -18.98 23.90 -22.53
N VAL A 436 -19.41 23.05 -23.45
CA VAL A 436 -19.47 21.60 -23.26
C VAL A 436 -18.49 20.93 -24.20
N SER A 437 -17.77 19.93 -23.70
CA SER A 437 -17.01 18.99 -24.54
C SER A 437 -17.36 17.54 -24.20
N GLY A 438 -17.43 16.67 -25.20
CA GLY A 438 -17.67 15.24 -25.00
C GLY A 438 -17.83 14.48 -26.32
N SER A 439 -17.80 13.15 -26.24
CA SER A 439 -18.05 12.26 -27.37
C SER A 439 -19.12 11.25 -26.98
N LEU A 440 -20.21 11.18 -27.76
CA LEU A 440 -21.21 10.13 -27.67
C LEU A 440 -20.69 8.93 -28.47
N GLY A 441 -20.67 7.75 -27.87
CA GLY A 441 -20.28 6.51 -28.54
C GLY A 441 -21.31 5.41 -28.32
N HIS A 442 -21.60 4.66 -29.38
CA HIS A 442 -22.32 3.39 -29.33
C HIS A 442 -21.46 2.32 -29.98
N ARG A 443 -21.10 1.27 -29.24
CA ARG A 443 -20.09 0.28 -29.68
C ARG A 443 -20.70 -1.00 -30.23
N SER A 444 -21.95 -1.31 -29.88
CA SER A 444 -22.61 -2.52 -30.34
C SER A 444 -22.97 -2.41 -31.82
N LYS A 445 -22.83 -3.53 -32.55
CA LYS A 445 -23.34 -3.68 -33.93
C LYS A 445 -24.81 -4.10 -33.92
N GLU A 446 -25.17 -4.85 -32.89
CA GLU A 446 -26.52 -5.26 -32.52
C GLU A 446 -27.28 -4.07 -31.90
N GLY A 447 -28.61 -4.04 -32.05
CA GLY A 447 -29.45 -2.89 -31.66
C GLY A 447 -29.58 -1.85 -32.77
N ASP A 448 -30.31 -0.76 -32.52
CA ASP A 448 -30.49 0.36 -33.45
C ASP A 448 -29.76 1.64 -33.04
N GLY A 449 -29.08 1.60 -31.89
CA GLY A 449 -28.19 2.63 -31.38
C GLY A 449 -28.94 3.74 -30.66
N VAL A 450 -28.18 4.62 -30.04
CA VAL A 450 -28.74 5.64 -29.16
C VAL A 450 -28.89 6.99 -29.86
N ARG A 451 -29.80 7.80 -29.32
CA ARG A 451 -29.91 9.21 -29.62
C ARG A 451 -29.57 10.01 -28.37
N ALA A 452 -28.76 11.04 -28.53
CA ALA A 452 -28.38 11.94 -27.46
C ALA A 452 -28.81 13.36 -27.76
N ARG A 453 -29.16 14.13 -26.72
CA ARG A 453 -29.50 15.55 -26.82
C ARG A 453 -28.87 16.34 -25.68
N ILE A 454 -28.46 17.57 -25.96
CA ILE A 454 -28.17 18.56 -24.91
C ILE A 454 -29.35 19.52 -24.85
N VAL A 455 -29.98 19.61 -23.68
CA VAL A 455 -31.20 20.39 -23.46
C VAL A 455 -30.97 21.41 -22.35
N SER A 456 -31.14 22.69 -22.65
CA SER A 456 -31.11 23.77 -21.65
C SER A 456 -32.51 24.00 -21.08
N SER A 457 -32.60 24.17 -19.76
CA SER A 457 -33.84 24.59 -19.08
C SER A 457 -34.39 25.94 -19.61
N GLN A 458 -33.50 26.87 -19.99
CA GLN A 458 -33.89 28.15 -20.58
C GLN A 458 -34.30 28.01 -22.05
N SER A 459 -33.43 27.42 -22.88
CA SER A 459 -33.54 27.51 -24.35
C SER A 459 -34.09 26.25 -25.03
N GLY A 460 -34.36 25.17 -24.28
CA GLY A 460 -34.76 23.89 -24.85
C GLY A 460 -33.60 23.12 -25.48
N GLU A 461 -33.88 22.22 -26.42
CA GLU A 461 -32.88 21.45 -27.14
C GLU A 461 -31.91 22.36 -27.89
N LEU A 462 -30.62 22.25 -27.55
CA LEU A 462 -29.53 22.99 -28.18
C LEU A 462 -28.93 22.21 -29.36
N ALA A 463 -28.82 20.89 -29.21
CA ALA A 463 -28.29 19.99 -30.24
C ALA A 463 -28.67 18.54 -29.95
N SER A 464 -28.68 17.73 -31.01
CA SER A 464 -28.96 16.29 -30.96
C SER A 464 -28.06 15.50 -31.90
N TRP A 465 -27.76 14.26 -31.52
CA TRP A 465 -26.88 13.34 -32.24
C TRP A 465 -27.45 11.93 -32.17
N THR A 466 -27.06 11.09 -33.13
CA THR A 466 -27.30 9.66 -33.11
C THR A 466 -25.96 8.92 -33.21
N ALA A 467 -25.84 7.80 -32.51
CA ALA A 467 -24.68 6.92 -32.59
C ALA A 467 -25.13 5.46 -32.69
N HIS A 468 -24.72 4.79 -33.75
CA HIS A 468 -24.85 3.34 -33.93
C HIS A 468 -23.55 2.80 -34.52
N ASN A 469 -22.83 1.99 -33.74
CA ASN A 469 -21.50 1.48 -34.08
C ASN A 469 -20.53 2.60 -34.55
N THR A 470 -20.61 3.77 -33.92
CA THR A 470 -19.85 4.97 -34.25
C THR A 470 -19.72 5.87 -33.03
N ASP A 471 -18.88 6.89 -33.16
CA ASP A 471 -18.80 8.04 -32.25
C ASP A 471 -19.35 9.31 -32.92
N ALA A 472 -19.82 10.25 -32.12
CA ALA A 472 -20.20 11.60 -32.50
C ALA A 472 -19.66 12.61 -31.49
N GLU A 473 -18.95 13.65 -31.95
CA GLU A 473 -18.52 14.75 -31.09
C GLU A 473 -19.71 15.63 -30.69
N THR A 474 -19.80 15.94 -29.39
CA THR A 474 -20.93 16.66 -28.77
C THR A 474 -20.51 18.02 -28.21
N ASN A 475 -19.54 18.65 -28.86
CA ASN A 475 -18.92 19.89 -28.40
C ASN A 475 -19.85 21.11 -28.62
N MET A 476 -19.96 21.97 -27.61
CA MET A 476 -20.67 23.25 -27.67
C MET A 476 -19.76 24.36 -27.14
N SER A 477 -19.50 25.38 -27.93
CA SER A 477 -18.57 26.46 -27.56
C SER A 477 -19.12 27.40 -26.50
N ARG A 478 -20.44 27.60 -26.46
CA ARG A 478 -21.08 28.57 -25.55
C ARG A 478 -22.55 28.25 -25.29
N ILE A 479 -22.93 28.24 -24.01
CA ILE A 479 -24.29 28.08 -23.48
C ILE A 479 -24.45 29.12 -22.35
N GLU A 480 -25.40 30.03 -22.49
CA GLU A 480 -25.72 31.01 -21.45
C GLU A 480 -26.53 30.35 -20.32
N VAL A 481 -26.13 30.57 -19.07
CA VAL A 481 -26.75 29.99 -17.88
C VAL A 481 -26.87 31.00 -16.74
N LYS A 482 -27.95 30.90 -15.98
CA LYS A 482 -28.13 31.52 -14.66
C LYS A 482 -27.97 30.46 -13.59
N LYS A 483 -27.54 30.87 -12.41
CA LYS A 483 -27.44 30.00 -11.23
C LYS A 483 -28.78 29.30 -11.00
N GLY A 484 -28.74 27.97 -10.94
CA GLY A 484 -29.91 27.11 -10.78
C GLY A 484 -30.47 26.54 -12.09
N ASP A 485 -30.07 27.06 -13.25
CA ASP A 485 -30.45 26.47 -14.54
C ASP A 485 -29.87 25.07 -14.69
N THR A 486 -30.59 24.22 -15.41
CA THR A 486 -30.11 22.89 -15.79
C THR A 486 -29.69 22.83 -17.26
N VAL A 487 -28.63 22.05 -17.50
CA VAL A 487 -28.24 21.53 -18.81
C VAL A 487 -28.29 20.01 -18.71
N ASP A 488 -29.22 19.41 -19.44
CA ASP A 488 -29.51 17.99 -19.42
C ASP A 488 -28.89 17.28 -20.62
N PHE A 489 -28.15 16.22 -20.33
CA PHE A 489 -27.54 15.32 -21.29
C PHE A 489 -28.42 14.07 -21.35
N VAL A 490 -29.33 14.08 -22.32
CA VAL A 490 -30.43 13.13 -22.46
C VAL A 490 -30.02 12.06 -23.46
N VAL A 491 -30.15 10.78 -23.09
CA VAL A 491 -29.91 9.64 -23.99
C VAL A 491 -31.12 8.70 -23.98
N ASP A 492 -31.72 8.50 -25.14
CA ASP A 492 -32.84 7.59 -25.36
C ASP A 492 -32.53 6.58 -26.47
N CYS A 493 -33.26 5.45 -26.43
CA CYS A 493 -33.24 4.45 -27.50
C CYS A 493 -33.88 5.04 -28.76
N ARG A 494 -33.50 4.56 -29.94
CA ARG A 494 -34.13 4.99 -31.20
C ARG A 494 -35.39 4.18 -31.51
N GLY A 495 -35.41 2.90 -31.15
CA GLY A 495 -36.51 1.97 -31.39
C GLY A 495 -36.85 1.16 -30.14
N ASP A 496 -35.94 0.26 -29.75
CA ASP A 496 -36.02 -0.51 -28.52
C ASP A 496 -34.69 -0.43 -27.75
N GLU A 497 -34.69 -0.89 -26.50
CA GLU A 497 -33.53 -0.82 -25.63
C GLU A 497 -32.51 -1.96 -25.86
N ASN A 498 -32.69 -2.82 -26.85
CA ASN A 498 -31.82 -3.98 -27.01
C ASN A 498 -30.42 -3.58 -27.50
N SER A 499 -29.41 -3.89 -26.69
CA SER A 499 -27.98 -3.65 -27.00
C SER A 499 -27.58 -2.18 -27.12
N ASP A 500 -28.36 -1.27 -26.53
CA ASP A 500 -28.21 0.19 -26.64
C ASP A 500 -27.29 0.81 -25.56
N SER A 501 -26.25 0.07 -25.15
CA SER A 501 -25.24 0.62 -24.25
C SER A 501 -24.47 1.76 -24.92
N PHE A 502 -24.30 2.87 -24.21
CA PHE A 502 -23.58 4.05 -24.71
C PHE A 502 -22.42 4.47 -23.81
N VAL A 503 -21.51 5.23 -24.39
CA VAL A 503 -20.42 5.96 -23.71
C VAL A 503 -20.66 7.44 -23.95
N TRP A 504 -20.84 8.22 -22.88
CA TRP A 504 -20.93 9.68 -22.98
C TRP A 504 -20.66 10.33 -21.62
N SER A 505 -19.54 11.05 -21.55
CA SER A 505 -19.06 11.71 -20.34
C SER A 505 -18.76 13.19 -20.59
N PRO A 506 -19.79 14.04 -20.58
CA PRO A 506 -19.62 15.45 -20.87
C PRO A 506 -18.79 16.16 -19.78
N VAL A 507 -18.02 17.16 -20.23
CA VAL A 507 -17.30 18.10 -19.38
C VAL A 507 -17.85 19.50 -19.67
N VAL A 508 -18.34 20.16 -18.64
CA VAL A 508 -18.81 21.55 -18.67
C VAL A 508 -17.69 22.45 -18.17
N ARG A 509 -17.37 23.53 -18.87
CA ARG A 509 -16.33 24.48 -18.47
C ARG A 509 -16.87 25.90 -18.47
N LEU A 510 -16.58 26.67 -17.44
CA LEU A 510 -16.93 28.09 -17.39
C LEU A 510 -16.10 28.87 -18.41
N VAL A 511 -16.77 29.66 -19.25
CA VAL A 511 -16.15 30.49 -20.28
C VAL A 511 -16.17 31.96 -19.84
N GLU A 512 -17.23 32.39 -19.14
CA GLU A 512 -17.42 33.77 -18.70
C GLU A 512 -18.24 33.83 -17.42
N ALA A 513 -17.92 34.76 -16.50
CA ALA A 513 -18.65 35.00 -15.26
C ALA A 513 -19.06 36.49 -15.17
N PRO A 514 -20.19 36.84 -14.53
CA PRO A 514 -20.60 38.24 -14.41
C PRO A 514 -19.57 39.06 -13.65
N GLY A 515 -19.05 40.11 -14.31
CA GLY A 515 -18.09 41.06 -13.73
C GLY A 515 -16.61 40.72 -13.94
N ASN A 516 -16.26 39.66 -14.68
CA ASN A 516 -14.86 39.34 -14.97
C ASN A 516 -14.67 38.83 -16.41
N ALA A 517 -14.01 39.62 -17.25
CA ALA A 517 -13.74 39.31 -18.66
C ALA A 517 -12.55 38.34 -18.87
N ALA A 518 -11.85 37.95 -17.78
CA ALA A 518 -10.80 36.95 -17.81
C ALA A 518 -11.38 35.59 -17.36
N GLY A 519 -11.62 34.71 -18.34
CA GLY A 519 -12.27 33.41 -18.18
C GLY A 519 -11.78 32.61 -16.98
N GLY A 520 -12.72 32.27 -16.08
CA GLY A 520 -12.46 31.40 -14.94
C GLY A 520 -12.17 29.96 -15.39
N THR A 521 -11.12 29.34 -14.83
CA THR A 521 -10.69 27.96 -15.12
C THR A 521 -11.59 26.87 -14.52
N GLN A 522 -12.82 27.18 -14.12
CA GLN A 522 -13.70 26.21 -13.46
C GLN A 522 -14.25 25.20 -14.47
N GLN A 523 -14.18 23.92 -14.12
CA GLN A 523 -14.68 22.82 -14.93
C GLN A 523 -15.43 21.82 -14.05
N TRP A 524 -16.42 21.17 -14.65
CA TRP A 524 -17.23 20.12 -14.02
C TRP A 524 -17.28 18.91 -14.96
N SER A 525 -16.81 17.76 -14.48
CA SER A 525 -16.72 16.54 -15.29
C SER A 525 -17.73 15.52 -14.80
N ALA A 526 -18.63 15.09 -15.69
CA ALA A 526 -19.67 14.13 -15.33
C ALA A 526 -19.10 12.77 -14.88
N ALA A 527 -17.90 12.40 -15.35
CA ALA A 527 -17.21 11.17 -14.97
C ALA A 527 -16.39 11.34 -13.68
N ALA A 528 -15.61 12.41 -13.55
CA ALA A 528 -14.76 12.63 -12.37
C ALA A 528 -15.58 12.93 -11.10
N GLU A 529 -16.78 13.48 -11.26
CA GLU A 529 -17.70 13.81 -10.16
C GLU A 529 -18.81 12.77 -9.98
N PHE A 530 -18.75 11.64 -10.70
CA PHE A 530 -19.73 10.55 -10.61
C PHE A 530 -19.70 9.88 -9.24
N ARG A 531 -20.80 9.98 -8.48
CA ARG A 531 -20.88 9.46 -7.11
C ARG A 531 -22.32 9.20 -6.66
N GLY A 532 -22.47 8.35 -5.64
CA GLY A 532 -23.71 8.13 -4.89
C GLY A 532 -24.09 9.36 -4.04
N SER A 533 -25.38 9.51 -3.71
CA SER A 533 -25.89 10.61 -2.85
C SER A 533 -25.26 10.63 -1.45
N ASP A 534 -24.84 9.47 -0.95
CA ASP A 534 -24.22 9.28 0.37
C ASP A 534 -22.70 9.07 0.31
N ALA A 535 -22.10 9.13 -0.89
CA ALA A 535 -20.68 8.91 -1.05
C ALA A 535 -19.90 10.14 -0.55
N LYS A 536 -19.21 9.99 0.59
CA LYS A 536 -18.17 10.94 1.03
C LYS A 536 -17.21 11.16 -0.16
N PRO A 537 -16.92 12.40 -0.57
CA PRO A 537 -16.00 12.64 -1.67
C PRO A 537 -14.69 11.89 -1.42
N ARG A 538 -14.17 11.19 -2.43
CA ARG A 538 -12.78 10.70 -2.37
C ARG A 538 -11.91 11.91 -2.05
N LYS A 539 -11.22 11.89 -0.93
CA LYS A 539 -10.35 12.99 -0.50
C LYS A 539 -9.29 13.17 -1.59
N THR A 540 -9.46 14.17 -2.45
CA THR A 540 -8.44 14.59 -3.39
C THR A 540 -7.33 15.27 -2.61
N LEU A 541 -6.08 14.91 -2.89
CA LEU A 541 -4.94 15.52 -2.23
C LEU A 541 -4.90 17.02 -2.57
N THR A 542 -4.77 17.85 -1.54
CA THR A 542 -4.47 19.28 -1.70
C THR A 542 -3.13 19.46 -2.44
N PRO A 543 -2.81 20.66 -2.96
CA PRO A 543 -1.57 20.90 -3.70
C PRO A 543 -0.34 20.63 -2.83
N TRP A 544 -0.44 21.00 -1.55
CA TRP A 544 0.57 20.69 -0.55
C TRP A 544 0.72 19.19 -0.28
N GLU A 545 -0.40 18.46 -0.18
CA GLU A 545 -0.34 17.00 0.01
C GLU A 545 0.22 16.29 -1.24
N ARG A 546 -0.12 16.75 -2.46
CA ARG A 546 0.47 16.24 -3.71
C ARG A 546 1.97 16.54 -3.79
N TYR A 547 2.37 17.76 -3.46
CA TYR A 547 3.78 18.14 -3.44
C TYR A 547 4.58 17.31 -2.43
N ALA A 548 4.04 17.15 -1.21
CA ALA A 548 4.63 16.29 -0.19
C ALA A 548 4.70 14.82 -0.64
N GLN A 549 3.66 14.31 -1.31
CA GLN A 549 3.65 12.95 -1.87
C GLN A 549 4.80 12.75 -2.86
N VAL A 550 5.01 13.69 -3.78
CA VAL A 550 6.10 13.60 -4.76
C VAL A 550 7.46 13.51 -4.06
N LEU A 551 7.69 14.32 -3.01
CA LEU A 551 8.95 14.28 -2.27
C LEU A 551 9.16 12.94 -1.54
N LEU A 552 8.12 12.37 -0.93
CA LEU A 552 8.18 11.05 -0.28
C LEU A 552 8.42 9.89 -1.27
N LEU A 553 8.09 10.08 -2.54
CA LEU A 553 8.28 9.06 -3.58
C LEU A 553 9.54 9.28 -4.42
N ALA A 554 10.30 10.34 -4.15
CA ALA A 554 11.55 10.63 -4.83
C ALA A 554 12.65 9.66 -4.39
N ASN A 555 13.64 9.46 -5.26
CA ASN A 555 14.79 8.60 -4.97
C ASN A 555 15.55 9.07 -3.72
N GLU A 556 15.64 10.38 -3.48
CA GLU A 556 16.32 10.92 -2.29
C GLU A 556 15.66 10.49 -0.98
N PHE A 557 14.35 10.24 -0.96
CA PHE A 557 13.68 9.70 0.22
C PHE A 557 13.80 8.18 0.32
N MET A 558 13.76 7.51 -0.84
CA MET A 558 13.58 6.06 -0.94
C MET A 558 14.90 5.28 -0.95
N PHE A 559 16.04 5.97 -1.01
CA PHE A 559 17.38 5.40 -1.07
C PHE A 559 18.29 6.04 0.00
N VAL A 560 19.27 5.28 0.45
CA VAL A 560 20.41 5.74 1.25
C VAL A 560 21.57 5.96 0.30
N ASP A 561 22.23 7.11 0.38
CA ASP A 561 23.36 7.51 -0.47
C ASP A 561 24.55 8.12 0.29
#